data_AF-A0A7W8NPF3-F1
#
_entry.id   AF-A0A7W8NPF3-F1
#
_cell.length_a   1.000
_cell.length_b   1.000
_cell.length_c   1.000
_cell.angle_alpha   90.00
_cell.angle_beta   90.00
_cell.angle_gamma   90.00
#
_symmetry.space_group_name_H-M   'P 1'
#
loop_
_entity.id
_entity.type
_entity.pdbx_description
1 polymer ?
#
loop_
_entity_poly.entity_id
_entity_poly.type
_entity_poly.pdbx_seq_one_letter_code
_entity_poly.pdbx_strand_id
1 'polypeptide(L)'
;MKFSSSALLAAALILTACDGSTTPAAKDTAAPTVSLSRSISDANGIVVLTASASDNTRVSRVEFYQGSTLLATDKAAPFTYETDVTAPRTGFTARAYDAAGNVGTSAAFDIVTPYQGVWGWALGDASGTVIDSGAVIFFDEGSFQGRVAGFGVYQNSPANRTGVSLMGPLFAAGKLEVIFSAGLESSTGNYFYGEDADDTLGTYQGKATVEGAAVIYDSTNTAGATVALAMVQDSAVVPQSLSGQNTARQNAGQRAVAYLTSQRVPVRTLTLDQTTVKSVAAGFLNR
;
A
#
# COMPACT_ATOMS: atom_id res chain seq x y z
N MET A 1 -83.61 61.69 19.36
CA MET A 1 -83.96 60.82 18.22
C MET A 1 -82.97 61.07 17.10
N LYS A 2 -82.50 59.99 16.46
CA LYS A 2 -81.68 59.87 15.22
C LYS A 2 -80.15 59.99 15.33
N PHE A 3 -79.52 58.86 15.06
CA PHE A 3 -78.12 58.63 14.67
C PHE A 3 -77.83 59.19 13.26
N SER A 4 -76.57 59.57 13.00
CA SER A 4 -75.85 59.12 11.80
C SER A 4 -74.34 59.39 11.92
N SER A 5 -73.55 58.35 11.68
CA SER A 5 -72.10 58.33 11.52
C SER A 5 -71.69 58.85 10.14
N SER A 6 -70.45 59.37 9.98
CA SER A 6 -69.53 59.01 8.88
C SER A 6 -68.16 59.72 8.97
N ALA A 7 -67.15 58.87 9.18
CA ALA A 7 -65.79 58.85 8.65
C ALA A 7 -64.94 60.13 8.58
N LEU A 8 -64.02 60.26 9.56
CA LEU A 8 -62.78 61.04 9.43
C LEU A 8 -61.78 60.26 8.55
N LEU A 9 -61.26 60.93 7.53
CA LEU A 9 -60.14 60.48 6.71
C LEU A 9 -58.83 60.84 7.44
N ALA A 10 -58.13 59.84 7.99
CA ALA A 10 -56.78 60.00 8.54
C ALA A 10 -55.80 59.16 7.73
N ALA A 11 -54.97 59.83 6.94
CA ALA A 11 -53.84 59.22 6.25
C ALA A 11 -52.74 58.90 7.28
N ALA A 12 -52.58 57.62 7.64
CA ALA A 12 -51.43 57.15 8.40
C ALA A 12 -50.28 56.83 7.43
N LEU A 13 -49.20 57.58 7.58
CA LEU A 13 -47.93 57.36 6.90
C LEU A 13 -47.36 56.00 7.36
N ILE A 14 -47.31 55.01 6.48
CA ILE A 14 -46.67 53.72 6.75
C ILE A 14 -45.16 53.93 6.66
N LEU A 15 -44.50 53.99 7.81
CA LEU A 15 -43.04 53.88 7.89
C LEU A 15 -42.69 52.39 7.74
N THR A 16 -42.44 51.94 6.51
CA THR A 16 -41.81 50.64 6.26
C THR A 16 -40.38 50.71 6.77
N ALA A 17 -40.17 50.26 8.01
CA ALA A 17 -38.85 49.87 8.47
C ALA A 17 -38.38 48.72 7.57
N CYS A 18 -37.43 49.00 6.70
CA CYS A 18 -36.64 47.98 6.04
C CYS A 18 -35.71 47.41 7.11
N ASP A 19 -36.20 46.44 7.88
CA ASP A 19 -35.31 45.56 8.64
C ASP A 19 -34.57 44.72 7.61
N GLY A 20 -33.45 45.27 7.13
CA GLY A 20 -32.38 44.53 6.49
C GLY A 20 -31.73 43.61 7.51
N SER A 21 -32.51 42.69 8.09
CA SER A 21 -32.00 41.55 8.83
C SER A 21 -31.36 40.61 7.82
N THR A 22 -30.17 40.97 7.36
CA THR A 22 -29.17 39.98 6.99
C THR A 22 -28.86 39.23 8.29
N THR A 23 -29.69 38.25 8.63
CA THR A 23 -29.34 37.24 9.63
C THR A 23 -27.93 36.80 9.25
N PRO A 24 -26.92 37.04 10.10
CA PRO A 24 -25.56 36.63 9.79
C PRO A 24 -25.61 35.16 9.37
N ALA A 25 -25.04 34.82 8.21
CA ALA A 25 -24.96 33.43 7.77
C ALA A 25 -24.44 32.62 8.95
N ALA A 26 -25.18 31.56 9.32
CA ALA A 26 -24.83 30.75 10.47
C ALA A 26 -23.37 30.34 10.34
N LYS A 27 -22.59 30.57 11.40
CA LYS A 27 -21.17 30.20 11.41
C LYS A 27 -21.07 28.71 11.11
N ASP A 28 -20.21 28.35 10.16
CA ASP A 28 -19.94 26.94 9.88
C ASP A 28 -19.30 26.28 11.12
N THR A 29 -19.88 25.18 11.55
CA THR A 29 -19.41 24.38 12.69
C THR A 29 -19.11 22.94 12.30
N ALA A 30 -19.33 22.57 11.04
CA ALA A 30 -19.04 21.23 10.57
C ALA A 30 -17.55 21.11 10.27
N ALA A 31 -16.92 20.03 10.74
CA ALA A 31 -15.52 19.77 10.46
C ALA A 31 -15.38 19.05 9.11
N PRO A 32 -14.29 19.30 8.37
CA PRO A 32 -13.97 18.54 7.17
C PRO A 32 -13.88 17.03 7.43
N THR A 33 -14.24 16.22 6.45
CA THR A 33 -13.84 14.81 6.38
C THR A 33 -12.54 14.69 5.59
N VAL A 34 -11.63 13.84 6.03
CA VAL A 34 -10.35 13.62 5.35
C VAL A 34 -9.90 12.17 5.45
N SER A 35 -9.42 11.63 4.34
CA SER A 35 -8.70 10.35 4.27
C SER A 35 -7.30 10.55 3.73
N LEU A 36 -6.37 9.70 4.14
CA LEU A 36 -4.97 9.73 3.76
C LEU A 36 -4.61 8.42 3.06
N SER A 37 -3.91 8.50 1.93
CA SER A 37 -3.37 7.36 1.19
C SER A 37 -1.91 7.61 0.80
N ARG A 38 -1.21 6.58 0.32
CA ARG A 38 0.17 6.67 -0.14
C ARG A 38 0.41 6.06 -1.51
N SER A 39 1.45 6.52 -2.20
CA SER A 39 2.06 5.87 -3.37
C SER A 39 3.59 6.00 -3.31
N ILE A 40 4.33 5.03 -3.86
CA ILE A 40 5.79 5.15 -4.01
C ILE A 40 6.08 5.80 -5.36
N SER A 41 6.87 6.89 -5.38
CA SER A 41 7.16 7.63 -6.60
C SER A 41 8.40 7.11 -7.35
N ASP A 42 9.38 6.48 -6.69
CA ASP A 42 10.56 5.90 -7.36
C ASP A 42 11.33 4.84 -6.52
N ALA A 43 12.36 4.24 -7.15
CA ALA A 43 13.25 3.25 -6.55
C ALA A 43 14.17 3.78 -5.43
N ASN A 44 14.11 5.07 -5.10
CA ASN A 44 14.94 5.69 -4.05
C ASN A 44 14.24 5.70 -2.68
N GLY A 45 13.02 5.18 -2.55
CA GLY A 45 12.29 5.16 -1.28
C GLY A 45 11.45 6.41 -1.01
N ILE A 46 11.17 7.23 -2.03
CA ILE A 46 10.26 8.38 -1.90
C ILE A 46 8.81 7.90 -1.90
N VAL A 47 8.07 8.29 -0.86
CA VAL A 47 6.64 8.04 -0.66
C VAL A 47 5.87 9.35 -0.77
N VAL A 48 4.86 9.37 -1.63
CA VAL A 48 3.89 10.47 -1.77
C VAL A 48 2.66 10.14 -0.95
N LEU A 49 2.34 11.01 0.02
CA LEU A 49 1.09 10.99 0.76
C LEU A 49 0.06 11.87 0.04
N THR A 50 -1.15 11.34 -0.18
CA THR A 50 -2.27 12.07 -0.80
C THR A 50 -3.43 12.16 0.17
N ALA A 51 -3.95 13.36 0.38
CA ALA A 51 -5.11 13.59 1.25
C ALA A 51 -6.36 13.93 0.41
N SER A 52 -7.41 13.14 0.60
CA SER A 52 -8.73 13.39 0.02
C SER A 52 -9.61 14.03 1.10
N ALA A 53 -9.88 15.33 0.97
CA ALA A 53 -10.63 16.10 1.96
C ALA A 53 -11.88 16.73 1.34
N SER A 54 -12.99 16.71 2.09
CA SER A 54 -14.26 17.34 1.69
C SER A 54 -14.97 17.96 2.89
N ASP A 55 -15.82 18.94 2.63
CA ASP A 55 -16.55 19.72 3.65
C ASP A 55 -17.86 20.25 3.01
N ASN A 56 -18.86 20.63 3.81
CA ASN A 56 -20.13 21.21 3.32
C ASN A 56 -19.95 22.58 2.66
N THR A 57 -18.90 23.31 3.00
CA THR A 57 -18.57 24.61 2.42
C THR A 57 -17.32 24.53 1.55
N ARG A 58 -16.14 24.36 2.18
CA ARG A 58 -14.83 24.29 1.49
C ARG A 58 -13.72 23.92 2.46
N VAL A 59 -12.81 23.06 2.00
CA VAL A 59 -11.49 22.85 2.63
C VAL A 59 -10.51 23.97 2.21
N SER A 60 -9.94 24.67 3.19
CA SER A 60 -9.00 25.78 3.00
C SER A 60 -7.55 25.32 2.89
N ARG A 61 -7.17 24.26 3.63
CA ARG A 61 -5.83 23.65 3.61
C ARG A 61 -5.82 22.26 4.24
N VAL A 62 -4.82 21.47 3.89
CA VAL A 62 -4.46 20.21 4.55
C VAL A 62 -3.06 20.33 5.13
N GLU A 63 -2.86 19.84 6.34
CA GLU A 63 -1.55 19.66 6.96
C GLU A 63 -1.22 18.18 7.09
N PHE A 64 0.03 17.82 6.79
CA PHE A 64 0.56 16.47 6.95
C PHE A 64 1.44 16.43 8.20
N TYR A 65 1.25 15.40 9.03
CA TYR A 65 1.95 15.22 10.29
C TYR A 65 2.58 13.84 10.39
N GLN A 66 3.64 13.74 11.20
CA GLN A 66 4.12 12.49 11.80
C GLN A 66 4.12 12.64 13.32
N GLY A 67 3.21 11.91 13.99
CA GLY A 67 2.94 12.14 15.41
C GLY A 67 2.48 13.57 15.64
N SER A 68 3.24 14.34 16.43
CA SER A 68 2.97 15.77 16.68
C SER A 68 3.74 16.72 15.76
N THR A 69 4.64 16.21 14.91
CA THR A 69 5.51 17.03 14.06
C THR A 69 4.78 17.39 12.77
N LEU A 70 4.65 18.68 12.48
CA LEU A 70 4.14 19.17 11.20
C LEU A 70 5.21 18.96 10.12
N LEU A 71 4.84 18.26 9.05
CA LEU A 71 5.71 17.97 7.92
C LEU A 71 5.50 18.97 6.78
N ALA A 72 4.23 19.22 6.43
CA ALA A 72 3.87 20.11 5.33
C ALA A 72 2.46 20.68 5.48
N THR A 73 2.21 21.79 4.78
CA THR A 73 0.89 22.39 4.59
C THR A 73 0.64 22.57 3.10
N ASP A 74 -0.48 22.05 2.61
CA ASP A 74 -0.95 22.23 1.25
C ASP A 74 -2.29 22.98 1.22
N LYS A 75 -2.42 23.99 0.36
CA LYS A 75 -3.58 24.90 0.30
C LYS A 75 -4.39 24.74 -0.99
N ALA A 76 -3.97 23.86 -1.90
CA ALA A 76 -4.63 23.64 -3.18
C ALA A 76 -4.79 22.15 -3.46
N ALA A 77 -5.99 21.72 -3.87
CA ALA A 77 -6.18 20.34 -4.32
C ALA A 77 -5.52 20.14 -5.70
N PRO A 78 -4.91 18.96 -5.98
CA PRO A 78 -4.82 17.78 -5.10
C PRO A 78 -3.82 17.96 -3.95
N PHE A 79 -4.22 17.62 -2.72
CA PHE A 79 -3.38 17.81 -1.54
C PHE A 79 -2.34 16.70 -1.39
N THR A 80 -1.06 17.04 -1.46
CA THR A 80 0.02 16.05 -1.47
C THR A 80 1.25 16.42 -0.63
N TYR A 81 2.00 15.42 -0.18
CA TYR A 81 3.29 15.58 0.49
C TYR A 81 4.23 14.43 0.14
N GLU A 82 5.45 14.74 -0.29
CA GLU A 82 6.49 13.76 -0.60
C GLU A 82 7.47 13.63 0.57
N THR A 83 7.82 12.40 0.95
CA THR A 83 8.81 12.11 1.99
C THR A 83 9.66 10.91 1.63
N ASP A 84 10.94 10.97 1.97
CA ASP A 84 11.82 9.80 1.94
C ASP A 84 11.55 8.90 3.16
N VAL A 85 11.41 7.60 2.93
CA VAL A 85 11.18 6.60 3.98
C VAL A 85 12.14 5.42 3.81
N THR A 86 13.40 5.65 4.18
CA THR A 86 14.45 4.61 4.24
C THR A 86 14.33 3.65 5.44
N ALA A 87 13.40 3.89 6.37
CA ALA A 87 13.14 3.06 7.55
C ALA A 87 11.67 3.17 7.99
N PRO A 88 11.10 2.20 8.72
CA PRO A 88 9.71 2.27 9.19
C PRO A 88 9.39 3.58 9.89
N ARG A 89 8.31 4.23 9.47
CA ARG A 89 7.79 5.47 10.05
C ARG A 89 6.30 5.32 10.30
N THR A 90 5.89 5.53 11.54
CA THR A 90 4.50 5.39 11.97
C THR A 90 3.87 6.74 12.30
N GLY A 91 2.54 6.76 12.36
CA GLY A 91 1.77 7.89 12.85
C GLY A 91 1.61 9.04 11.85
N PHE A 92 1.55 8.74 10.55
CA PHE A 92 1.20 9.76 9.56
C PHE A 92 -0.29 10.10 9.64
N THR A 93 -0.59 11.40 9.70
CA THR A 93 -1.98 11.89 9.67
C THR A 93 -2.09 13.10 8.76
N ALA A 94 -3.28 13.29 8.19
CA ALA A 94 -3.65 14.52 7.51
C ALA A 94 -4.71 15.26 8.34
N ARG A 95 -4.53 16.57 8.52
CA ARG A 95 -5.52 17.46 9.12
C ARG A 95 -6.06 18.42 8.08
N ALA A 96 -7.34 18.33 7.77
CA ALA A 96 -8.01 19.25 6.87
C ALA A 96 -8.70 20.37 7.67
N TYR A 97 -8.55 21.59 7.19
CA TYR A 97 -9.12 22.80 7.79
C TYR A 97 -10.11 23.42 6.83
N ASP A 98 -11.24 23.93 7.33
CA ASP A 98 -12.16 24.75 6.55
C ASP A 98 -11.81 26.26 6.67
N ALA A 99 -12.67 27.14 6.15
CA ALA A 99 -12.50 28.59 6.29
C ALA A 99 -12.96 29.17 7.65
N ALA A 100 -13.76 28.42 8.41
CA ALA A 100 -14.30 28.81 9.71
C ALA A 100 -13.40 28.40 10.90
N GLY A 101 -12.37 27.60 10.64
CA GLY A 101 -11.40 27.09 11.60
C GLY A 101 -11.72 25.69 12.14
N ASN A 102 -12.71 24.99 11.60
CA ASN A 102 -13.01 23.62 11.98
C ASN A 102 -11.97 22.66 11.39
N VAL A 103 -11.70 21.54 12.09
CA VAL A 103 -10.61 20.63 11.77
C VAL A 103 -11.08 19.19 11.73
N GLY A 104 -10.84 18.53 10.60
CA GLY A 104 -10.94 17.08 10.44
C GLY A 104 -9.56 16.43 10.49
N THR A 105 -9.42 15.28 11.14
CA THR A 105 -8.18 14.50 11.15
C THR A 105 -8.43 13.12 10.56
N SER A 106 -7.55 12.65 9.68
CA SER A 106 -7.63 11.32 9.09
C SER A 106 -7.35 10.25 10.15
N ALA A 107 -7.70 9.00 9.84
CA ALA A 107 -7.07 7.88 10.53
C ALA A 107 -5.54 7.97 10.37
N ALA A 108 -4.81 7.49 11.38
CA ALA A 108 -3.36 7.35 11.28
C ALA A 108 -3.01 6.25 10.27
N PHE A 109 -1.93 6.47 9.53
CA PHE A 109 -1.38 5.52 8.58
C PHE A 109 0.12 5.33 8.84
N ASP A 110 0.60 4.09 8.73
CA ASP A 110 1.99 3.73 8.97
C ASP A 110 2.68 3.36 7.65
N ILE A 111 3.85 3.95 7.42
CA ILE A 111 4.75 3.54 6.35
C ILE A 111 5.74 2.55 6.95
N VAL A 112 5.35 1.30 6.95
CA VAL A 112 6.24 0.16 7.18
C VAL A 112 6.80 -0.23 5.80
N THR A 113 8.12 -0.42 5.72
CA THR A 113 8.95 -1.22 4.76
C THR A 113 8.69 -1.29 3.23
N PRO A 114 9.68 -1.77 2.43
CA PRO A 114 9.64 -1.77 0.95
C PRO A 114 8.91 -2.97 0.30
N TYR A 115 8.32 -3.89 1.06
CA TYR A 115 7.82 -5.16 0.52
C TYR A 115 6.39 -5.09 0.01
N GLN A 116 5.56 -4.18 0.53
CA GLN A 116 4.15 -4.04 0.14
C GLN A 116 3.99 -3.81 -1.37
N GLY A 117 2.91 -4.35 -1.94
CA GLY A 117 2.52 -4.14 -3.33
C GLY A 117 2.43 -5.42 -4.15
N VAL A 118 2.45 -5.27 -5.46
CA VAL A 118 2.35 -6.35 -6.44
C VAL A 118 3.73 -6.64 -7.00
N TRP A 119 4.16 -7.88 -6.83
CA TRP A 119 5.45 -8.38 -7.31
C TRP A 119 5.24 -9.54 -8.26
N GLY A 120 5.99 -9.54 -9.35
CA GLY A 120 6.15 -10.70 -10.21
C GLY A 120 7.29 -11.55 -9.71
N TRP A 121 7.21 -12.85 -9.92
CA TRP A 121 8.32 -13.76 -9.66
C TRP A 121 8.51 -14.70 -10.85
N ALA A 122 9.76 -15.11 -11.09
CA ALA A 122 10.14 -16.10 -12.08
C ALA A 122 11.28 -16.95 -11.53
N LEU A 123 11.20 -18.25 -11.80
CA LEU A 123 12.22 -19.23 -11.46
C LEU A 123 12.85 -19.74 -12.75
N GLY A 124 14.17 -19.80 -12.81
CA GLY A 124 14.90 -20.17 -14.03
C GLY A 124 15.90 -21.29 -13.80
N ASP A 125 16.11 -22.14 -14.79
CA ASP A 125 17.19 -23.13 -14.75
C ASP A 125 18.56 -22.47 -15.00
N ALA A 126 19.63 -23.28 -14.94
CA ALA A 126 21.00 -22.81 -15.19
C ALA A 126 21.25 -22.27 -16.61
N SER A 127 20.34 -22.54 -17.56
CA SER A 127 20.40 -21.99 -18.92
C SER A 127 19.68 -20.64 -19.05
N GLY A 128 18.99 -20.18 -18.00
CA GLY A 128 18.13 -19.00 -18.01
C GLY A 128 16.74 -19.26 -18.59
N THR A 129 16.36 -20.54 -18.76
CA THR A 129 15.00 -20.91 -19.19
C THR A 129 14.07 -20.82 -18.00
N VAL A 130 12.93 -20.14 -18.17
CA VAL A 130 11.90 -20.05 -17.13
C VAL A 130 11.27 -21.42 -16.87
N ILE A 131 11.31 -21.86 -15.62
CA ILE A 131 10.72 -23.10 -15.12
C ILE A 131 9.29 -22.85 -14.64
N ASP A 132 9.08 -21.80 -13.86
CA ASP A 132 7.76 -21.39 -13.36
C ASP A 132 7.78 -19.87 -13.10
N SER A 133 6.61 -19.24 -13.05
CA SER A 133 6.48 -17.82 -12.81
C SER A 133 5.11 -17.48 -12.24
N GLY A 134 4.95 -16.27 -11.74
CA GLY A 134 3.67 -15.81 -11.22
C GLY A 134 3.72 -14.41 -10.65
N ALA A 135 2.73 -14.11 -9.82
CA ALA A 135 2.70 -12.86 -9.08
C ALA A 135 2.18 -13.07 -7.66
N VAL A 136 2.67 -12.24 -6.76
CA VAL A 136 2.25 -12.13 -5.35
C VAL A 136 1.78 -10.72 -5.09
N ILE A 137 0.72 -10.58 -4.29
CA ILE A 137 0.30 -9.31 -3.73
C ILE A 137 0.64 -9.35 -2.24
N PHE A 138 1.64 -8.59 -1.82
CA PHE A 138 1.92 -8.30 -0.42
C PHE A 138 0.99 -7.18 0.02
N PHE A 139 -0.08 -7.54 0.72
CA PHE A 139 -1.11 -6.59 1.15
C PHE A 139 -0.89 -6.10 2.58
N ASP A 140 -0.10 -6.84 3.36
CA ASP A 140 0.21 -6.50 4.75
C ASP A 140 1.70 -6.65 5.01
N GLU A 141 2.18 -5.97 6.04
CA GLU A 141 3.53 -6.09 6.57
C GLU A 141 3.45 -6.14 8.09
N GLY A 142 4.15 -7.10 8.69
CA GLY A 142 4.00 -7.40 10.10
C GLY A 142 5.27 -7.99 10.70
N SER A 143 5.19 -8.36 11.98
CA SER A 143 6.32 -8.95 12.70
C SER A 143 6.37 -10.47 12.51
N PHE A 144 7.40 -10.93 11.83
CA PHE A 144 7.78 -12.34 11.73
C PHE A 144 9.05 -12.57 12.55
N GLN A 145 8.96 -13.37 13.62
CA GLN A 145 10.09 -13.64 14.54
C GLN A 145 10.80 -12.36 15.02
N GLY A 146 10.04 -11.30 15.33
CA GLY A 146 10.58 -10.03 15.81
C GLY A 146 11.14 -9.12 14.71
N ARG A 147 10.99 -9.47 13.43
CA ARG A 147 11.51 -8.75 12.27
C ARG A 147 10.39 -8.40 11.30
N VAL A 148 10.54 -7.31 10.55
CA VAL A 148 9.49 -6.88 9.62
C VAL A 148 9.53 -7.74 8.36
N ALA A 149 8.38 -8.32 7.99
CA ALA A 149 8.22 -9.09 6.77
C ALA A 149 6.92 -8.70 6.06
N GLY A 150 6.91 -8.77 4.73
CA GLY A 150 5.72 -8.67 3.91
C GLY A 150 4.95 -9.99 3.89
N PHE A 151 3.63 -9.87 3.89
CA PHE A 151 2.67 -10.97 3.87
C PHE A 151 1.73 -10.83 2.69
N GLY A 152 1.61 -11.91 1.92
CA GLY A 152 0.89 -11.85 0.65
C GLY A 152 0.25 -13.14 0.23
N VAL A 153 -0.60 -13.02 -0.79
CA VAL A 153 -1.17 -14.16 -1.52
C VAL A 153 -0.66 -14.15 -2.94
N TYR A 154 -0.35 -15.33 -3.46
CA TYR A 154 0.21 -15.48 -4.79
C TYR A 154 -0.61 -16.44 -5.64
N GLN A 155 -0.39 -16.30 -6.96
CA GLN A 155 -0.84 -17.24 -7.96
C GLN A 155 0.29 -17.41 -8.98
N ASN A 156 0.56 -18.65 -9.41
CA ASN A 156 1.50 -18.90 -10.50
C ASN A 156 0.83 -18.70 -11.87
N SER A 157 1.59 -18.78 -12.96
CA SER A 157 1.09 -18.78 -14.34
C SER A 157 1.38 -20.16 -14.93
N PRO A 158 0.36 -20.99 -15.21
CA PRO A 158 -0.98 -20.61 -15.67
C PRO A 158 -2.10 -20.73 -14.61
N ALA A 159 -1.89 -20.23 -13.39
CA ALA A 159 -2.89 -20.15 -12.32
C ALA A 159 -3.39 -21.50 -11.76
N ASN A 160 -2.55 -22.53 -11.82
CA ASN A 160 -2.87 -23.84 -11.24
C ASN A 160 -2.39 -24.01 -9.79
N ARG A 161 -1.68 -23.02 -9.24
CA ARG A 161 -1.25 -22.96 -7.85
C ARG A 161 -1.54 -21.58 -7.27
N THR A 162 -2.08 -21.59 -6.06
CA THR A 162 -2.22 -20.42 -5.19
C THR A 162 -1.70 -20.75 -3.81
N GLY A 163 -1.26 -19.74 -3.10
CA GLY A 163 -0.79 -19.90 -1.73
C GLY A 163 -0.51 -18.56 -1.10
N VAL A 164 0.18 -18.60 0.02
CA VAL A 164 0.67 -17.42 0.72
C VAL A 164 2.17 -17.26 0.51
N SER A 165 2.66 -16.05 0.76
CA SER A 165 4.07 -15.74 0.65
C SER A 165 4.53 -14.78 1.75
N LEU A 166 5.79 -14.94 2.11
CA LEU A 166 6.55 -14.08 3.01
C LEU A 166 7.72 -13.46 2.25
N MET A 167 8.06 -12.22 2.57
CA MET A 167 9.28 -11.56 2.06
C MET A 167 9.94 -10.70 3.13
N GLY A 168 11.25 -10.80 3.28
CA GLY A 168 12.05 -9.98 4.18
C GLY A 168 13.11 -10.77 4.95
N PRO A 169 13.62 -10.25 6.08
CA PRO A 169 14.54 -10.98 6.96
C PRO A 169 13.80 -12.07 7.76
N LEU A 170 13.63 -13.25 7.17
CA LEU A 170 12.87 -14.38 7.71
C LEU A 170 13.68 -15.26 8.67
N PHE A 171 14.98 -15.49 8.42
CA PHE A 171 15.81 -16.37 9.26
C PHE A 171 16.93 -15.65 10.02
N ALA A 172 17.50 -14.58 9.47
CA ALA A 172 18.35 -13.66 10.22
C ALA A 172 18.06 -12.18 9.91
N ALA A 173 18.52 -11.27 10.76
CA ALA A 173 18.45 -9.82 10.49
C ALA A 173 19.39 -9.45 9.34
N GLY A 174 18.98 -8.48 8.52
CA GLY A 174 19.76 -8.06 7.35
C GLY A 174 19.78 -9.08 6.23
N LYS A 175 18.85 -10.04 6.23
CA LYS A 175 18.59 -10.97 5.14
C LYS A 175 17.42 -10.52 4.29
N LEU A 176 17.43 -10.92 3.02
CA LEU A 176 16.29 -10.74 2.13
C LEU A 176 15.91 -12.09 1.54
N GLU A 177 14.87 -12.67 2.11
CA GLU A 177 14.44 -14.03 1.84
C GLU A 177 12.96 -14.03 1.45
N VAL A 178 12.57 -15.02 0.66
CA VAL A 178 11.18 -15.24 0.28
C VAL A 178 10.77 -16.68 0.49
N ILE A 179 9.53 -16.87 0.96
CA ILE A 179 8.90 -18.18 1.07
C ILE A 179 7.56 -18.11 0.35
N PHE A 180 7.25 -19.14 -0.43
CA PHE A 180 5.97 -19.35 -1.06
C PHE A 180 5.43 -20.71 -0.61
N SER A 181 4.23 -20.77 -0.06
CA SER A 181 3.62 -22.03 0.39
C SER A 181 3.03 -22.82 -0.78
N ALA A 182 2.85 -24.13 -0.64
CA ALA A 182 2.21 -24.98 -1.66
C ALA A 182 0.68 -24.83 -1.75
N GLY A 183 0.06 -24.19 -0.76
CA GLY A 183 -1.37 -23.91 -0.71
C GLY A 183 -1.73 -22.87 0.35
N LEU A 184 -3.03 -22.72 0.62
CA LEU A 184 -3.55 -21.75 1.59
C LEU A 184 -3.78 -22.34 2.99
N GLU A 185 -3.60 -23.66 3.16
CA GLU A 185 -3.88 -24.36 4.42
C GLU A 185 -2.60 -24.56 5.22
N SER A 186 -2.66 -24.49 6.55
CA SER A 186 -1.48 -24.62 7.42
C SER A 186 -0.80 -26.00 7.38
N SER A 187 -1.48 -27.00 6.82
CA SER A 187 -0.93 -28.32 6.52
C SER A 187 -0.11 -28.37 5.22
N THR A 188 -0.14 -27.32 4.41
CA THR A 188 0.60 -27.28 3.14
C THR A 188 2.06 -26.92 3.38
N GLY A 189 2.95 -27.65 2.71
CA GLY A 189 4.40 -27.41 2.78
C GLY A 189 4.83 -26.16 2.02
N ASN A 190 6.13 -26.04 1.79
CA ASN A 190 6.66 -24.98 0.94
C ASN A 190 6.44 -25.35 -0.53
N TYR A 191 6.25 -24.36 -1.38
CA TYR A 191 6.39 -24.48 -2.83
C TYR A 191 7.80 -24.09 -3.25
N PHE A 192 8.27 -22.91 -2.88
CA PHE A 192 9.68 -22.57 -3.01
C PHE A 192 10.15 -21.64 -1.90
N TYR A 193 11.46 -21.66 -1.68
CA TYR A 193 12.20 -20.72 -0.85
C TYR A 193 13.28 -20.07 -1.70
N GLY A 194 13.56 -18.80 -1.48
CA GLY A 194 14.68 -18.14 -2.11
C GLY A 194 15.34 -17.07 -1.28
N GLU A 195 16.58 -16.78 -1.66
CA GLU A 195 17.47 -15.79 -1.08
C GLU A 195 17.85 -14.81 -2.17
N ASP A 196 17.84 -13.53 -1.81
CA ASP A 196 18.52 -12.52 -2.58
C ASP A 196 20.05 -12.74 -2.54
N ALA A 197 20.74 -12.40 -3.62
CA ALA A 197 22.17 -12.63 -3.78
C ALA A 197 23.04 -11.76 -2.88
N ASP A 198 22.58 -10.56 -2.51
CA ASP A 198 23.33 -9.60 -1.71
C ASP A 198 22.56 -9.10 -0.47
N ASP A 199 21.43 -9.73 -0.18
CA ASP A 199 20.54 -9.40 0.93
C ASP A 199 19.92 -8.00 0.84
N THR A 200 19.95 -7.36 -0.34
CA THR A 200 19.41 -6.02 -0.55
C THR A 200 18.47 -5.96 -1.75
N LEU A 201 17.52 -5.02 -1.72
CA LEU A 201 16.66 -4.80 -2.87
C LEU A 201 17.44 -4.13 -4.00
N GLY A 202 17.53 -4.81 -5.13
CA GLY A 202 18.06 -4.24 -6.36
C GLY A 202 17.07 -3.28 -7.04
N THR A 203 17.45 -2.76 -8.20
CA THR A 203 16.58 -1.90 -9.00
C THR A 203 16.65 -2.26 -10.48
N TYR A 204 15.49 -2.37 -11.12
CA TYR A 204 15.35 -2.57 -12.55
C TYR A 204 14.25 -1.66 -13.10
N GLN A 205 14.60 -0.78 -14.06
CA GLN A 205 13.66 0.19 -14.65
C GLN A 205 12.90 1.03 -13.60
N GLY A 206 13.58 1.41 -12.50
CA GLY A 206 12.97 2.15 -11.40
C GLY A 206 12.02 1.34 -10.53
N LYS A 207 12.06 0.01 -10.62
CA LYS A 207 11.30 -0.92 -9.77
C LYS A 207 12.23 -1.74 -8.90
N ALA A 208 11.82 -2.00 -7.66
CA ALA A 208 12.59 -2.85 -6.75
C ALA A 208 12.67 -4.29 -7.28
N THR A 209 13.79 -4.96 -7.03
CA THR A 209 14.03 -6.35 -7.44
C THR A 209 14.57 -7.21 -6.30
N VAL A 210 14.28 -8.50 -6.38
CA VAL A 210 14.98 -9.56 -5.64
C VAL A 210 15.64 -10.44 -6.69
N GLU A 211 16.95 -10.55 -6.67
CA GLU A 211 17.70 -11.39 -7.60
C GLU A 211 18.58 -12.36 -6.82
N GLY A 212 18.43 -13.66 -7.06
CA GLY A 212 19.31 -14.61 -6.41
C GLY A 212 18.99 -16.05 -6.75
N ALA A 213 18.89 -16.86 -5.72
CA ALA A 213 18.70 -18.29 -5.84
C ALA A 213 17.42 -18.73 -5.14
N ALA A 214 16.84 -19.83 -5.61
CA ALA A 214 15.71 -20.47 -4.97
C ALA A 214 15.82 -21.99 -5.06
N VAL A 215 15.03 -22.68 -4.25
CA VAL A 215 14.78 -24.12 -4.35
C VAL A 215 13.29 -24.36 -4.38
N ILE A 216 12.87 -25.25 -5.27
CA ILE A 216 11.48 -25.69 -5.40
C ILE A 216 11.33 -26.99 -4.59
N TYR A 217 10.28 -27.07 -3.79
CA TYR A 217 9.95 -28.25 -3.01
C TYR A 217 8.93 -29.11 -3.77
N ASP A 218 9.08 -30.43 -3.68
CA ASP A 218 8.09 -31.38 -4.18
C ASP A 218 6.90 -31.54 -3.21
N SER A 219 5.93 -32.39 -3.57
CA SER A 219 4.76 -32.67 -2.74
C SER A 219 5.06 -33.35 -1.41
N THR A 220 6.28 -33.87 -1.24
CA THR A 220 6.77 -34.46 0.01
C THR A 220 7.56 -33.46 0.86
N ASN A 221 7.60 -32.18 0.44
CA ASN A 221 8.38 -31.10 1.04
C ASN A 221 9.90 -31.39 1.02
N THR A 222 10.35 -32.10 -0.02
CA THR A 222 11.77 -32.31 -0.32
C THR A 222 12.24 -31.26 -1.31
N ALA A 223 13.35 -30.60 -0.99
CA ALA A 223 13.92 -29.56 -1.83
C ALA A 223 14.60 -30.17 -3.06
N GLY A 224 14.34 -29.59 -4.22
CA GLY A 224 15.00 -29.92 -5.49
C GLY A 224 16.34 -29.21 -5.66
N ALA A 225 16.81 -29.19 -6.91
CA ALA A 225 18.00 -28.44 -7.29
C ALA A 225 17.78 -26.94 -7.15
N THR A 226 18.88 -26.21 -6.94
CA THR A 226 18.84 -24.74 -6.91
C THR A 226 18.58 -24.18 -8.29
N VAL A 227 17.74 -23.16 -8.34
CA VAL A 227 17.30 -22.43 -9.52
C VAL A 227 17.56 -20.93 -9.34
N ALA A 228 17.55 -20.18 -10.43
CA ALA A 228 17.63 -18.73 -10.41
C ALA A 228 16.30 -18.16 -9.91
N LEU A 229 16.36 -17.14 -9.05
CA LEU A 229 15.21 -16.38 -8.59
C LEU A 229 15.28 -14.96 -9.16
N ALA A 230 14.17 -14.53 -9.76
CA ALA A 230 13.93 -13.14 -10.08
C ALA A 230 12.57 -12.73 -9.53
N MET A 231 12.52 -11.64 -8.76
CA MET A 231 11.29 -10.94 -8.45
C MET A 231 11.42 -9.46 -8.83
N VAL A 232 10.34 -8.90 -9.36
CA VAL A 232 10.31 -7.48 -9.75
C VAL A 232 8.98 -6.88 -9.31
N GLN A 233 9.04 -5.76 -8.61
CA GLN A 233 7.85 -5.02 -8.22
C GLN A 233 7.21 -4.37 -9.45
N ASP A 234 5.90 -4.53 -9.63
CA ASP A 234 5.16 -3.77 -10.65
C ASP A 234 4.57 -2.49 -10.04
N SER A 235 3.98 -2.63 -8.85
CA SER A 235 3.37 -1.54 -8.10
C SER A 235 3.67 -1.71 -6.61
N ALA A 236 4.03 -0.63 -5.94
CA ALA A 236 4.11 -0.61 -4.48
C ALA A 236 2.75 -0.42 -3.78
N VAL A 237 1.72 -0.10 -4.57
CA VAL A 237 0.34 0.07 -4.09
C VAL A 237 -0.48 -1.12 -4.54
N VAL A 238 -1.24 -1.71 -3.63
CA VAL A 238 -2.18 -2.78 -3.96
C VAL A 238 -3.44 -2.18 -4.59
N PRO A 239 -3.79 -2.54 -5.84
CA PRO A 239 -5.04 -2.10 -6.45
C PRO A 239 -6.25 -2.56 -5.65
N GLN A 240 -7.25 -1.69 -5.48
CA GLN A 240 -8.43 -1.98 -4.67
C GLN A 240 -9.47 -2.84 -5.41
N SER A 241 -9.51 -2.77 -6.75
CA SER A 241 -10.45 -3.55 -7.55
C SER A 241 -9.84 -4.91 -7.96
N LEU A 242 -10.67 -5.96 -8.00
CA LEU A 242 -10.25 -7.29 -8.46
C LEU A 242 -9.69 -7.24 -9.89
N SER A 243 -10.32 -6.47 -10.78
CA SER A 243 -9.82 -6.30 -12.15
C SER A 243 -8.45 -5.62 -12.17
N GLY A 244 -8.24 -4.59 -11.34
CA GLY A 244 -6.94 -3.92 -11.23
C GLY A 244 -5.86 -4.85 -10.67
N GLN A 245 -6.20 -5.66 -9.67
CA GLN A 245 -5.30 -6.68 -9.12
C GLN A 245 -4.93 -7.73 -10.18
N ASN A 246 -5.90 -8.19 -10.98
CA ASN A 246 -5.65 -9.18 -12.03
C ASN A 246 -4.75 -8.63 -13.14
N THR A 247 -4.97 -7.40 -13.57
CA THR A 247 -4.08 -6.73 -14.53
C THR A 247 -2.68 -6.54 -13.96
N ALA A 248 -2.56 -6.05 -12.71
CA ALA A 248 -1.26 -5.87 -12.07
C ALA A 248 -0.50 -7.19 -11.93
N ARG A 249 -1.18 -8.29 -11.57
CA ARG A 249 -0.56 -9.63 -11.51
C ARG A 249 0.00 -10.07 -12.86
N GLN A 250 -0.76 -9.89 -13.94
CA GLN A 250 -0.30 -10.24 -15.30
C GLN A 250 0.94 -9.43 -15.70
N ASN A 251 0.91 -8.11 -15.48
CA ASN A 251 2.03 -7.23 -15.78
C ASN A 251 3.28 -7.61 -14.96
N ALA A 252 3.09 -7.86 -13.67
CA ALA A 252 4.17 -8.21 -12.76
C ALA A 252 4.82 -9.54 -13.18
N GLY A 253 4.04 -10.58 -13.44
CA GLY A 253 4.56 -11.87 -13.90
C GLY A 253 5.35 -11.76 -15.21
N GLN A 254 4.82 -11.02 -16.19
CA GLN A 254 5.53 -10.76 -17.45
C GLN A 254 6.86 -10.03 -17.23
N ARG A 255 6.89 -9.04 -16.31
CA ARG A 255 8.08 -8.28 -15.97
C ARG A 255 9.16 -9.15 -15.33
N ALA A 256 8.79 -10.03 -14.40
CA ALA A 256 9.75 -10.94 -13.77
C ALA A 256 10.35 -11.94 -14.77
N VAL A 257 9.53 -12.49 -15.66
CA VAL A 257 10.00 -13.35 -16.76
C VAL A 257 10.97 -12.61 -17.69
N ALA A 258 10.62 -11.37 -18.07
CA ALA A 258 11.50 -10.54 -18.90
C ALA A 258 12.81 -10.19 -18.19
N TYR A 259 12.77 -9.92 -16.87
CA TYR A 259 13.98 -9.66 -16.09
C TYR A 259 14.90 -10.87 -16.05
N LEU A 260 14.37 -12.04 -15.66
CA LEU A 260 15.14 -13.28 -15.56
C LEU A 260 15.85 -13.62 -16.88
N THR A 261 15.12 -13.52 -17.98
CA THR A 261 15.63 -13.86 -19.32
C THR A 261 16.59 -12.80 -19.87
N SER A 262 16.33 -11.51 -19.67
CA SER A 262 17.17 -10.43 -20.19
C SER A 262 18.47 -10.23 -19.42
N GLN A 263 18.43 -10.33 -18.09
CA GLN A 263 19.62 -10.19 -17.24
C GLN A 263 20.45 -11.47 -17.18
N ARG A 264 19.91 -12.61 -17.63
CA ARG A 264 20.52 -13.93 -17.49
C ARG A 264 20.91 -14.21 -16.05
N VAL A 265 19.93 -14.03 -15.15
CA VAL A 265 20.13 -14.21 -13.71
C VAL A 265 20.78 -15.57 -13.45
N PRO A 266 21.99 -15.62 -12.88
CA PRO A 266 22.71 -16.87 -12.72
C PRO A 266 22.11 -17.68 -11.56
N VAL A 267 22.14 -19.01 -11.69
CA VAL A 267 21.87 -19.89 -10.56
C VAL A 267 23.03 -19.78 -9.57
N ARG A 268 22.74 -19.30 -8.36
CA ARG A 268 23.69 -19.20 -7.24
C ARG A 268 23.44 -20.31 -6.23
N THR A 269 24.38 -20.53 -5.32
CA THR A 269 24.19 -21.45 -4.20
C THR A 269 23.41 -20.75 -3.09
N LEU A 270 22.43 -21.43 -2.49
CA LEU A 270 21.75 -20.95 -1.29
C LEU A 270 22.66 -21.06 -0.07
N THR A 271 22.54 -20.10 0.84
CA THR A 271 23.32 -20.04 2.08
C THR A 271 22.64 -20.76 3.24
N LEU A 272 21.31 -20.79 3.28
CA LEU A 272 20.56 -21.43 4.35
C LEU A 272 20.39 -22.94 4.13
N ASP A 273 20.51 -23.71 5.23
CA ASP A 273 20.17 -25.14 5.24
C ASP A 273 18.67 -25.31 4.94
N GLN A 274 18.38 -26.04 3.86
CA GLN A 274 17.03 -26.31 3.39
C GLN A 274 16.20 -27.09 4.41
N THR A 275 16.83 -27.77 5.37
CA THR A 275 16.15 -28.43 6.50
C THR A 275 15.54 -27.41 7.46
N THR A 276 16.21 -26.28 7.69
CA THR A 276 15.73 -25.18 8.55
C THR A 276 14.48 -24.50 7.98
N VAL A 277 14.33 -24.50 6.66
CA VAL A 277 13.22 -23.82 5.96
C VAL A 277 11.89 -24.59 6.06
N LYS A 278 11.94 -25.91 6.27
CA LYS A 278 10.77 -26.82 6.12
C LYS A 278 9.59 -26.54 7.05
N SER A 279 9.79 -25.87 8.18
CA SER A 279 8.75 -25.68 9.22
C SER A 279 8.15 -24.27 9.27
N VAL A 280 8.59 -23.35 8.42
CA VAL A 280 8.21 -21.93 8.54
C VAL A 280 6.82 -21.60 7.98
N ALA A 281 6.40 -22.21 6.86
CA ALA A 281 5.08 -21.92 6.27
C ALA A 281 3.90 -22.31 7.19
N ALA A 282 4.01 -23.44 7.91
CA ALA A 282 2.96 -23.92 8.82
C ALA A 282 2.76 -23.00 10.04
N GLY A 283 3.82 -22.33 10.50
CA GLY A 283 3.75 -21.38 11.61
C GLY A 283 3.04 -20.07 11.26
N PHE A 284 3.02 -19.70 9.98
CA PHE A 284 2.42 -18.46 9.49
C PHE A 284 0.90 -18.60 9.28
N LEU A 285 0.44 -19.67 8.63
CA LEU A 285 -0.96 -19.89 8.27
C LEU A 285 -1.91 -20.11 9.48
N ASN A 286 -1.37 -20.20 10.69
CA ASN A 286 -2.12 -20.29 11.94
C ASN A 286 -2.32 -18.92 12.65
N ARG A 287 -1.92 -17.80 12.02
CA ARG A 287 -2.10 -16.43 12.51
C ARG A 287 -3.06 -15.66 11.62
#